data_AF-A0A0K3AVP5-F1
#
_entry.id   AF-A0A0K3AVP5-F1
#
_cell.length_a   1.000
_cell.length_b   1.000
_cell.length_c   1.000
_cell.angle_alpha   90.00
_cell.angle_beta   90.00
_cell.angle_gamma   90.00
#
_symmetry.space_group_name_H-M   'P 1'
#
loop_
_entity.id
_entity.type
_entity.pdbx_description
1 polymer ?
#
loop_
_entity_poly.entity_id
_entity_poly.type
_entity_poly.pdbx_seq_one_letter_code
_entity_poly.pdbx_strand_id
1 'polypeptide(L)' 'MDKIALSVHLEIDANSQSQSILRETRKMLKQTYNVHEITIQIEEFGANRSDCGKCDFPTK' A
#
# COMPACT_ATOMS: atom_id res chain seq x y z
N MET A 1 10.60 22.11 6.39
CA MET A 1 9.59 21.24 7.03
C MET A 1 9.46 20.04 6.13
N ASP A 2 9.91 18.88 6.60
CA ASP A 2 10.02 17.68 5.76
C ASP A 2 8.64 17.10 5.49
N LYS A 3 8.38 16.78 4.23
CA LYS A 3 7.13 16.17 3.79
C LYS A 3 7.35 14.68 3.65
N ILE A 4 6.56 13.86 4.36
CA ILE A 4 6.65 12.41 4.24
C ILE A 4 5.98 11.98 2.93
N ALA A 5 6.71 11.21 2.13
CA ALA A 5 6.20 10.52 0.94
C ALA A 5 6.24 9.00 1.18
N LEU A 6 5.20 8.30 0.71
CA LEU A 6 5.06 6.85 0.86
C LEU A 6 4.57 6.22 -0.44
N SER A 7 5.25 5.16 -0.88
CA SER A 7 4.82 4.29 -1.98
C SER A 7 4.77 2.85 -1.47
N VAL A 8 3.60 2.22 -1.56
CA VAL A 8 3.37 0.86 -1.03
C VAL A 8 2.49 0.03 -1.96
N HIS A 9 2.65 -1.28 -1.88
CA HIS A 9 1.75 -2.24 -2.51
C HIS A 9 0.86 -2.86 -1.43
N LEU A 10 -0.42 -3.02 -1.74
CA LEU A 10 -1.43 -3.61 -0.87
C LEU A 10 -2.09 -4.78 -1.59
N GLU A 11 -1.84 -5.98 -1.09
CA GLU A 11 -2.57 -7.17 -1.53
C GLU A 11 -3.93 -7.23 -0.83
N ILE A 12 -4.98 -7.53 -1.59
CA ILE A 12 -6.34 -7.70 -1.06
C ILE A 12 -6.98 -8.96 -1.65
N ASP A 13 -7.98 -9.51 -0.97
CA ASP A 13 -8.75 -10.64 -1.51
C ASP A 13 -9.43 -10.26 -2.84
N ALA A 14 -9.50 -11.22 -3.77
CA ALA A 14 -10.12 -11.05 -5.08
C ALA A 14 -11.55 -10.48 -5.05
N ASN A 15 -12.30 -10.80 -4.00
CA ASN A 15 -13.69 -10.37 -3.83
C ASN A 15 -13.84 -9.03 -3.09
N SER A 16 -12.73 -8.37 -2.74
CA SER A 16 -12.74 -7.12 -1.99
C SER A 16 -13.06 -5.91 -2.85
N GLN A 17 -13.67 -4.89 -2.23
CA GLN A 17 -13.99 -3.61 -2.88
C GLN A 17 -12.73 -2.72 -2.95
N SER A 18 -11.88 -2.97 -3.95
CA SER A 18 -10.57 -2.34 -4.12
C SER A 18 -10.59 -0.80 -4.03
N GLN A 19 -11.58 -0.14 -4.63
CA GLN A 19 -11.69 1.32 -4.60
C GLN A 19 -11.99 1.86 -3.20
N SER A 20 -12.85 1.17 -2.44
CA SER A 20 -13.18 1.54 -1.06
C SER A 20 -11.96 1.43 -0.17
N ILE A 21 -11.24 0.30 -0.29
CA ILE A 21 -10.00 0.06 0.44
C ILE A 21 -8.96 1.14 0.11
N LEU A 22 -8.73 1.43 -1.18
CA LEU A 22 -7.79 2.47 -1.61
C LEU A 22 -8.11 3.83 -0.96
N ARG A 23 -9.39 4.20 -0.93
CA ARG A 23 -9.85 5.47 -0.36
C ARG A 23 -9.62 5.51 1.15
N GLU A 24 -9.97 4.44 1.85
CA GLU A 24 -9.85 4.35 3.31
C GLU A 24 -8.38 4.32 3.74
N THR A 25 -7.53 3.55 3.05
CA THR A 25 -6.08 3.51 3.31
C THR A 25 -5.43 4.87 3.07
N ARG A 26 -5.74 5.56 1.95
CA ARG A 26 -5.23 6.92 1.70
C ARG A 26 -5.68 7.90 2.78
N LYS A 27 -6.95 7.84 3.20
CA LYS A 27 -7.48 8.69 4.26
C LYS A 27 -6.72 8.46 5.58
N MET A 28 -6.52 7.20 5.96
CA MET A 28 -5.78 6.81 7.16
C MET A 28 -4.32 7.29 7.10
N LEU A 29 -3.60 7.06 6.01
CA LEU A 29 -2.19 7.48 5.86
C LEU A 29 -2.04 9.01 5.97
N LYS A 30 -2.97 9.76 5.41
CA LYS A 30 -2.96 11.22 5.50
C LYS A 30 -3.35 11.72 6.89
N GLN A 31 -4.40 11.17 7.50
CA GLN A 31 -4.98 11.71 8.74
C GLN A 31 -4.26 11.23 9.99
N THR A 32 -3.84 9.97 10.02
CA THR A 32 -3.22 9.36 11.20
C THR A 32 -1.70 9.48 11.17
N TYR A 33 -1.09 9.38 9.99
CA TYR A 33 0.37 9.33 9.83
C TYR A 33 0.97 10.58 9.18
N ASN A 34 0.13 11.57 8.84
CA ASN A 34 0.54 12.84 8.22
C ASN A 34 1.40 12.64 6.94
N VAL A 35 1.13 11.58 6.17
CA VAL A 35 1.81 11.37 4.88
C VAL A 35 1.22 12.34 3.86
N HIS A 36 2.09 13.06 3.16
CA HIS A 36 1.69 14.09 2.21
C HIS A 36 1.56 13.56 0.79
N GLU A 37 2.50 12.74 0.35
CA GLU A 37 2.50 12.12 -0.98
C GLU A 37 2.32 10.61 -0.82
N ILE A 38 1.23 10.08 -1.38
CA ILE A 38 0.81 8.69 -1.16
C ILE A 38 0.54 8.03 -2.51
N THR A 39 1.31 6.99 -2.82
CA THR A 39 1.05 6.07 -3.93
C THR A 39 0.75 4.69 -3.35
N ILE A 40 -0.38 4.11 -3.76
CA ILE A 40 -0.79 2.76 -3.33
C ILE A 40 -1.14 1.98 -4.60
N GLN A 41 -0.44 0.87 -4.81
CA GLN A 41 -0.78 -0.13 -5.82
C GLN A 41 -1.59 -1.24 -5.15
N ILE A 42 -2.78 -1.53 -5.67
CA ILE A 42 -3.59 -2.66 -5.20
C ILE A 42 -3.32 -3.87 -6.10
N GLU A 43 -3.10 -5.01 -5.46
CA GLU A 43 -2.83 -6.29 -6.11
C GLU A 43 -3.78 -7.33 -5.53
N GLU A 44 -4.14 -8.33 -6.34
CA GLU A 44 -4.96 -9.45 -5.86
C GLU A 44 -4.08 -10.43 -5.09
N PHE A 45 -4.55 -10.89 -3.94
CA PHE A 45 -3.88 -11.91 -3.15
C PHE A 45 -3.86 -13.25 -3.90
N GLY A 46 -2.71 -13.62 -4.46
CA GLY A 46 -2.51 -14.85 -5.21
C GLY A 46 -1.71 -15.88 -4.41
N ALA A 47 -2.24 -17.10 -4.24
CA ALA A 47 -1.58 -18.19 -3.51
C ALA A 47 -0.23 -18.64 -4.10
N ASN A 48 0.09 -18.25 -5.34
CA ASN A 48 1.32 -18.59 -6.06
C ASN A 48 2.22 -17.36 -6.28
N ARG A 49 2.19 -16.38 -5.38
CA ARG A 49 3.05 -15.22 -5.55
C ARG A 49 4.50 -15.57 -5.25
N SER A 50 5.27 -15.73 -6.32
CA SER A 50 6.72 -15.73 -6.31
C SER A 50 7.21 -14.49 -5.57
N ASP A 51 8.17 -14.67 -4.67
CA ASP A 51 8.89 -13.60 -3.99
C ASP A 51 9.11 -12.45 -4.98
N CYS A 52 8.46 -11.30 -4.74
CA CYS A 52 8.33 -10.23 -5.74
C CYS A 52 9.71 -9.78 -6.26
N GLY A 53 10.77 -10.05 -5.49
CA GLY A 53 12.19 -9.85 -5.84
C GLY A 53 12.58 -8.38 -6.07
N LYS A 54 11.57 -7.52 -6.14
CA LYS A 54 11.58 -6.07 -6.33
C LYS A 54 11.01 -5.35 -5.11
N CYS A 55 10.47 -6.11 -4.15
CA CYS A 55 10.11 -5.56 -2.84
C CYS A 55 11.36 -5.55 -1.98
N ASP A 56 11.87 -4.36 -1.69
CA ASP A 56 12.97 -4.22 -0.74
C ASP A 56 12.42 -4.37 0.67
N PHE A 57 12.79 -5.48 1.32
CA PHE A 57 12.57 -5.63 2.75
C PHE A 57 13.73 -4.95 3.49
N PRO A 58 13.47 -4.08 4.46
CA PRO A 58 14.55 -3.48 5.23
C PRO A 58 15.33 -4.59 5.94
N THR A 59 16.60 -4.73 5.60
CA THR A 59 17.54 -5.57 6.33
C THR A 59 17.87 -4.87 7.65
N LYS A 60 17.84 -5.63 8.75
CA LYS A 60 18.17 -5.14 10.10
C LYS A 60 19.53 -4.45 10.18
#